data_AF-A0AAN8NYU6-F1
#
_entry.id   AF-A0AAN8NYU6-F1
#
_cell.length_a   1.000
_cell.length_b   1.000
_cell.length_c   1.000
_cell.angle_alpha   90.00
_cell.angle_beta   90.00
_cell.angle_gamma   90.00
#
_symmetry.space_group_name_H-M   'P 1'
#
loop_
_entity.id
_entity.type
_entity.pdbx_description
1 polymer ?
#
loop_
_entity_poly.entity_id
_entity_poly.type
_entity_poly.pdbx_seq_one_letter_code
_entity_poly.pdbx_strand_id
1 'polypeptide(L)'
;MNTYEDFRSVVREERENLTKLSDLWNSKVNCDKSFSREIEGRIRAAVGKTRLLLAEKFKQFEGLIDQSENNTSEKEISINDLQGFWDLVLIQVNEVKEIFRDLECRCGKSRSREPDTKCENGPRKKSNDVEQKLKESIGKEKAKSQEVKNQI
;
A
#
# COMPACT_ATOMS: atom_id res chain seq x y z
N MET A 1 -17.11 -6.81 3.36
CA MET A 1 -16.51 -6.83 4.71
C MET A 1 -17.34 -5.90 5.55
N ASN A 2 -17.83 -6.34 6.71
CA ASN A 2 -18.81 -5.56 7.47
C ASN A 2 -18.33 -5.21 8.89
N THR A 3 -17.16 -5.71 9.30
CA THR A 3 -16.57 -5.41 10.61
C THR A 3 -15.14 -4.88 10.48
N TYR A 4 -14.69 -4.08 11.44
CA TYR A 4 -13.31 -3.56 11.48
C TYR A 4 -12.26 -4.67 11.61
N GLU A 5 -12.62 -5.77 12.28
CA GLU A 5 -11.76 -6.96 12.40
C GLU A 5 -11.52 -7.65 11.04
N ASP A 6 -12.53 -7.67 10.16
CA ASP A 6 -12.37 -8.18 8.78
C ASP A 6 -11.31 -7.36 8.03
N PHE A 7 -11.38 -6.04 8.13
CA PHE A 7 -10.41 -5.15 7.46
C PHE A 7 -9.00 -5.35 8.02
N ARG A 8 -8.83 -5.40 9.34
CA ARG A 8 -7.51 -5.65 9.94
C ARG A 8 -6.90 -6.99 9.48
N SER A 9 -7.73 -8.03 9.39
CA SER A 9 -7.30 -9.36 8.92
C SER A 9 -6.84 -9.31 7.47
N VAL A 10 -7.64 -8.71 6.59
CA VAL A 10 -7.36 -8.60 5.15
C VAL A 10 -6.13 -7.74 4.88
N VAL A 11 -5.98 -6.62 5.58
CA VAL A 11 -4.82 -5.72 5.48
C VAL A 11 -3.55 -6.45 5.88
N ARG A 12 -3.61 -7.23 6.95
CA ARG A 12 -2.48 -8.05 7.39
C ARG A 12 -2.12 -9.11 6.35
N GLU A 13 -3.12 -9.84 5.85
CA GLU A 13 -2.90 -10.89 4.84
C GLU A 13 -2.30 -10.32 3.55
N GLU A 14 -2.89 -9.25 3.00
CA GLU A 14 -2.38 -8.61 1.78
C GLU A 14 -0.99 -8.01 1.99
N ARG A 15 -0.71 -7.45 3.19
CA ARG A 15 0.63 -6.97 3.55
C ARG A 15 1.65 -8.10 3.51
N GLU A 16 1.35 -9.23 4.15
CA GLU A 16 2.23 -10.39 4.16
C GLU A 16 2.44 -10.93 2.73
N ASN A 17 1.38 -11.02 1.92
CA ASN A 17 1.44 -11.48 0.54
C ASN A 17 2.32 -10.57 -0.33
N LEU A 18 2.14 -9.25 -0.24
CA LEU A 18 2.96 -8.28 -0.98
C LEU A 18 4.41 -8.25 -0.50
N THR A 19 4.64 -8.40 0.81
CA THR A 19 6.00 -8.45 1.36
C THR A 19 6.73 -9.66 0.79
N LYS A 20 6.12 -10.86 0.89
CA LYS A 20 6.66 -12.11 0.33
C LYS A 20 6.92 -11.98 -1.17
N LEU A 21 5.99 -11.41 -1.93
CA LEU A 21 6.16 -11.18 -3.36
C LEU A 21 7.34 -10.24 -3.65
N SER A 22 7.43 -9.12 -2.93
CA SER A 22 8.51 -8.14 -3.11
C SER A 22 9.88 -8.72 -2.77
N ASP A 23 9.98 -9.53 -1.72
CA ASP A 23 11.24 -10.14 -1.30
C ASP A 23 11.65 -11.28 -2.23
N LEU A 24 10.68 -12.05 -2.76
CA LEU A 24 10.92 -13.05 -3.79
C LEU A 24 11.54 -12.40 -5.04
N TRP A 25 10.93 -11.33 -5.55
CA TRP A 25 11.42 -10.62 -6.72
C TRP A 25 12.75 -9.89 -6.47
N ASN A 26 12.92 -9.31 -5.28
CA ASN A 26 14.18 -8.70 -4.87
C ASN A 26 15.31 -9.73 -4.80
N SER A 27 15.04 -10.94 -4.30
CA SER A 27 16.01 -12.03 -4.29
C SER A 27 16.29 -12.52 -5.71
N LYS A 28 15.25 -12.70 -6.53
CA LYS A 28 15.35 -13.16 -7.92
C LYS A 28 16.23 -12.23 -8.76
N VAL A 29 16.04 -10.91 -8.68
CA VAL A 29 16.85 -9.93 -9.44
C VAL A 29 18.29 -9.83 -8.96
N ASN A 30 18.59 -10.15 -7.70
CA ASN A 30 19.95 -10.14 -7.17
C ASN A 30 20.71 -11.44 -7.46
N CYS A 31 20.01 -12.57 -7.56
CA CYS A 31 20.60 -13.87 -7.84
C CYS A 31 20.70 -14.17 -9.35
N ASP A 32 19.71 -13.75 -10.14
CA ASP A 32 19.65 -14.06 -11.57
C ASP A 32 20.20 -12.92 -12.41
N LYS A 33 21.44 -13.08 -12.87
CA LYS A 33 22.11 -12.11 -13.76
C LYS A 33 21.68 -12.23 -15.23
N SER A 34 20.71 -13.09 -15.55
CA SER A 34 20.18 -13.20 -16.91
C SER A 34 19.22 -12.07 -17.26
N PHE A 35 18.82 -11.24 -16.28
CA PHE A 35 17.98 -10.08 -16.54
C PHE A 35 18.75 -8.98 -17.26
N SER A 36 18.10 -8.34 -18.24
CA SER A 36 18.65 -7.12 -18.82
C SER A 36 18.54 -5.97 -17.82
N ARG A 37 19.44 -4.98 -17.93
CA ARG A 37 19.43 -3.78 -17.06
C ARG A 37 18.07 -3.07 -17.04
N GLU A 38 17.32 -3.10 -18.13
CA GLU A 38 15.96 -2.55 -18.19
C GLU A 38 14.99 -3.33 -17.29
N ILE A 39 15.02 -4.67 -17.37
CA ILE A 39 14.15 -5.55 -16.57
C ILE A 39 14.53 -5.46 -15.09
N GLU A 40 15.82 -5.43 -14.76
CA GLU A 40 16.28 -5.20 -13.38
C GLU A 40 15.77 -3.88 -12.81
N GLY A 41 15.86 -2.79 -13.59
CA GLY A 41 15.35 -1.48 -13.21
C GLY A 41 13.84 -1.50 -12.95
N ARG A 42 13.07 -2.19 -13.80
CA ARG A 42 11.62 -2.36 -13.61
C ARG A 42 11.29 -3.18 -12.35
N ILE A 43 12.01 -4.27 -12.10
CA ILE A 43 11.81 -5.08 -10.87
C ILE A 43 12.09 -4.23 -9.64
N ARG A 44 13.22 -3.52 -9.59
CA ARG A 44 13.58 -2.66 -8.45
C ARG A 44 12.56 -1.55 -8.23
N ALA A 45 12.07 -0.92 -9.31
CA ALA A 45 11.02 0.08 -9.22
C ALA A 45 9.71 -0.50 -8.68
N ALA A 46 9.31 -1.70 -9.12
CA ALA A 46 8.12 -2.39 -8.62
C ALA A 46 8.23 -2.78 -7.14
N VAL A 47 9.38 -3.33 -6.72
CA VAL A 47 9.69 -3.63 -5.31
C VAL A 47 9.64 -2.35 -4.47
N GLY A 48 10.22 -1.26 -4.96
CA GLY A 48 10.16 0.05 -4.30
C GLY A 48 8.72 0.55 -4.14
N LYS A 49 7.91 0.51 -5.21
CA LYS A 49 6.49 0.89 -5.16
C LYS A 49 5.70 0.03 -4.17
N THR A 50 5.98 -1.27 -4.12
CA THR A 50 5.35 -2.20 -3.15
C THR A 50 5.66 -1.77 -1.72
N ARG A 51 6.94 -1.51 -1.41
CA ARG A 51 7.36 -1.09 -0.07
C ARG A 51 6.77 0.25 0.34
N LEU A 52 6.63 1.20 -0.60
CA LEU A 52 5.96 2.47 -0.36
C LEU A 52 4.47 2.28 -0.06
N LEU A 53 3.77 1.45 -0.84
CA LEU A 53 2.38 1.08 -0.57
C LEU A 53 2.22 0.54 0.85
N LEU A 54 3.09 -0.40 1.26
CA LEU A 54 3.06 -0.99 2.61
C LEU A 54 3.39 0.02 3.72
N ALA A 55 4.35 0.91 3.52
CA ALA A 55 4.78 1.88 4.53
C ALA A 55 3.81 3.07 4.67
N GLU A 56 3.19 3.49 3.57
CA GLU A 56 2.33 4.69 3.53
C GLU A 56 0.85 4.32 3.51
N LYS A 57 0.38 3.62 2.47
CA LYS A 57 -1.06 3.39 2.28
C LYS A 57 -1.65 2.45 3.32
N PHE A 58 -0.96 1.35 3.60
CA PHE A 58 -1.41 0.40 4.63
C PHE A 58 -1.36 1.02 6.04
N LYS A 59 -0.33 1.83 6.33
CA LYS A 59 -0.23 2.57 7.60
C LYS A 59 -1.33 3.63 7.75
N GLN A 60 -1.65 4.34 6.67
CA GLN A 60 -2.78 5.28 6.66
C GLN A 60 -4.10 4.56 6.91
N PHE A 61 -4.31 3.39 6.29
CA PHE A 61 -5.54 2.63 6.48
C PHE A 61 -5.71 2.12 7.92
N GLU A 62 -4.64 1.62 8.55
CA GLU A 62 -4.67 1.25 9.98
C GLU A 62 -5.05 2.44 10.86
N GLY A 63 -4.49 3.62 10.59
CA GLY A 63 -4.87 4.84 11.30
C GLY A 63 -6.33 5.24 11.09
N LEU A 64 -6.89 5.01 9.89
CA LEU A 64 -8.31 5.26 9.62
C LEU A 64 -9.22 4.27 10.35
N ILE A 65 -8.84 2.99 10.42
CA ILE A 65 -9.56 1.98 11.21
C ILE A 65 -9.53 2.38 12.70
N ASP A 66 -8.37 2.73 13.23
CA ASP A 66 -8.22 3.14 14.64
C ASP A 66 -9.05 4.40 14.96
N GLN A 67 -9.10 5.37 14.06
CA GLN A 67 -9.90 6.60 14.24
C GLN A 67 -11.41 6.34 14.18
N SER A 68 -11.83 5.48 13.26
CA SER A 68 -13.23 5.07 13.08
C SER A 68 -13.72 4.24 14.26
N GLU A 69 -12.91 3.32 14.78
CA GLU A 69 -13.22 2.49 15.94
C GLU A 69 -13.32 3.32 17.23
N ASN A 70 -12.42 4.27 17.44
CA ASN A 70 -12.40 5.11 18.63
C ASN A 70 -13.34 6.33 18.55
N ASN A 71 -14.10 6.50 17.45
CA ASN A 71 -14.94 7.68 17.16
C ASN A 71 -14.19 9.01 17.41
N THR A 72 -12.87 9.02 17.25
CA THR A 72 -12.01 10.16 17.59
C THR A 72 -11.82 11.10 16.40
N SER A 73 -12.32 10.70 15.22
CA SER A 73 -12.33 11.55 14.04
C SER A 73 -13.38 12.66 14.17
N GLU A 74 -12.97 13.89 13.91
CA GLU A 74 -13.86 15.08 13.89
C GLU A 74 -14.96 14.96 12.81
N LYS A 75 -14.79 14.06 11.84
CA LYS A 75 -15.80 13.61 10.87
C LYS A 75 -16.12 12.15 11.13
N GLU A 76 -17.40 11.78 11.10
CA GLU A 76 -17.83 10.38 11.17
C GLU A 76 -17.25 9.60 9.98
N ILE A 77 -16.21 8.80 10.21
CA ILE A 77 -15.68 7.88 9.19
C ILE A 77 -16.56 6.64 9.24
N SER A 78 -17.40 6.46 8.22
CA SER A 78 -18.25 5.27 8.10
C SER A 78 -17.45 4.07 7.61
N ILE A 79 -17.93 2.87 7.93
CA ILE A 79 -17.44 1.60 7.35
C ILE A 79 -17.43 1.69 5.81
N ASN A 80 -18.38 2.41 5.23
CA ASN A 80 -18.46 2.60 3.78
C ASN A 80 -17.31 3.46 3.22
N ASP A 81 -16.83 4.44 3.99
CA ASP A 81 -15.66 5.26 3.62
C ASP A 81 -14.38 4.45 3.72
N LEU A 82 -14.26 3.57 4.72
CA LEU A 82 -13.15 2.62 4.83
C LEU A 82 -13.13 1.65 3.65
N GLN A 83 -14.28 1.13 3.24
CA GLN A 83 -14.37 0.26 2.06
C GLN A 83 -13.91 1.01 0.80
N GLY A 84 -14.35 2.25 0.60
CA GLY A 84 -13.91 3.06 -0.54
C GLY A 84 -12.40 3.33 -0.55
N PHE A 85 -11.80 3.61 0.62
CA PHE A 85 -10.35 3.74 0.71
C PHE A 85 -9.64 2.41 0.42
N TRP A 86 -10.17 1.30 0.93
CA TRP A 86 -9.62 -0.03 0.70
C TRP A 86 -9.65 -0.39 -0.79
N ASP A 87 -10.73 -0.07 -1.50
CA ASP A 87 -10.84 -0.27 -2.95
C ASP A 87 -9.74 0.50 -3.71
N LEU A 88 -9.44 1.75 -3.29
CA LEU A 88 -8.34 2.54 -3.87
C LEU A 88 -6.95 1.94 -3.58
N VAL A 89 -6.76 1.34 -2.40
CA VAL A 89 -5.53 0.59 -2.08
C VAL A 89 -5.43 -0.66 -2.94
N LEU A 90 -6.52 -1.42 -3.07
CA LEU A 90 -6.59 -2.63 -3.90
C LEU A 90 -6.25 -2.34 -5.36
N ILE A 91 -6.71 -1.21 -5.93
CA ILE A 91 -6.31 -0.80 -7.29
C ILE A 91 -4.78 -0.68 -7.39
N GLN A 92 -4.13 -0.01 -6.45
CA GLN A 92 -2.67 0.15 -6.46
C GLN A 92 -1.92 -1.17 -6.22
N VAL A 93 -2.47 -2.04 -5.37
CA VAL A 93 -1.95 -3.39 -5.13
C VAL A 93 -2.01 -4.22 -6.41
N ASN A 94 -3.15 -4.18 -7.10
CA ASN A 94 -3.34 -4.86 -8.38
C ASN A 94 -2.36 -4.32 -9.43
N GLU A 95 -2.17 -3.01 -9.56
CA GLU A 95 -1.17 -2.45 -10.48
C GLU A 95 0.24 -3.01 -10.25
N VAL A 96 0.64 -3.22 -9.00
CA VAL A 96 1.94 -3.80 -8.65
C VAL A 96 1.98 -5.29 -9.01
N LYS A 97 0.93 -6.05 -8.68
CA LYS A 97 0.79 -7.47 -9.06
C LYS A 97 0.86 -7.65 -10.58
N GLU A 98 0.21 -6.77 -11.35
CA GLU A 98 0.26 -6.75 -12.81
C GLU A 98 1.69 -6.53 -13.34
N ILE A 99 2.44 -5.60 -12.73
CA ILE A 99 3.85 -5.37 -13.11
C ILE A 99 4.68 -6.63 -12.87
N PHE A 100 4.51 -7.30 -11.73
CA PHE A 100 5.21 -8.54 -11.46
C PHE A 100 4.82 -9.67 -12.42
N ARG A 101 3.53 -9.77 -12.81
CA ARG A 101 3.07 -10.74 -13.81
C ARG A 101 3.68 -10.49 -15.20
N ASP A 102 3.73 -9.22 -15.64
CA ASP A 102 4.38 -8.84 -16.91
C ASP A 102 5.88 -9.20 -16.88
N LEU A 103 6.55 -8.95 -15.76
CA LEU A 103 7.95 -9.31 -15.56
C LEU A 103 8.16 -10.84 -15.57
N GLU A 104 7.21 -11.62 -15.02
CA GLU A 104 7.28 -13.08 -15.05
C GLU A 104 7.14 -13.63 -16.48
N CYS A 105 6.18 -13.09 -17.25
CA CYS A 105 6.00 -13.45 -18.65
C CYS A 105 7.28 -13.16 -19.46
N ARG A 106 7.91 -12.01 -19.23
CA ARG A 106 9.16 -11.62 -19.92
C ARG A 106 10.38 -12.43 -19.47
N CYS A 107 10.37 -12.99 -18.26
CA CYS A 107 11.44 -13.83 -17.72
C CYS A 107 11.45 -15.26 -18.30
N GLY A 108 10.38 -15.70 -18.98
CA GLY A 108 10.33 -17.01 -19.64
C GLY A 108 10.38 -18.24 -18.71
N LYS A 109 10.22 -18.06 -17.39
CA LYS A 109 10.15 -19.17 -16.42
C LYS A 109 8.68 -19.42 -16.07
N SER A 110 7.98 -20.19 -16.90
CA SER A 110 6.64 -20.68 -16.57
C SER A 110 6.70 -21.65 -15.39
N ARG A 111 6.12 -21.29 -14.23
CA ARG A 111 5.61 -22.31 -13.30
C ARG A 111 4.45 -21.79 -12.44
N SER A 112 3.27 -21.85 -13.05
CA SER A 112 1.93 -22.12 -12.46
C SER A 112 1.51 -21.36 -11.19
N ARG A 113 0.50 -20.48 -11.30
CA ARG A 113 -0.87 -20.70 -10.79
C ARG A 113 -1.84 -19.57 -11.19
N GLU A 114 -2.94 -20.02 -11.80
CA GLU A 114 -4.28 -19.43 -12.07
C GLU A 114 -4.42 -18.18 -12.98
N PRO A 115 -5.38 -18.19 -13.92
CA PRO A 115 -5.60 -17.15 -14.94
C PRO A 115 -6.60 -16.06 -14.50
N ASP A 116 -6.84 -15.12 -15.42
CA ASP A 116 -7.79 -13.99 -15.41
C ASP A 116 -7.10 -12.66 -15.02
N THR A 117 -6.82 -11.71 -15.93
CA THR A 117 -7.54 -11.28 -17.14
C THR A 117 -6.58 -10.62 -18.14
N LYS A 118 -7.04 -10.53 -19.40
CA LYS A 118 -6.34 -10.08 -20.62
C LYS A 118 -5.34 -8.92 -20.43
N CYS A 119 -4.16 -9.11 -21.01
CA CYS A 119 -3.21 -8.06 -21.31
C CYS A 119 -3.78 -7.11 -22.39
N GLU A 120 -4.26 -5.93 -22.00
CA GLU A 120 -4.38 -4.78 -22.90
C GLU A 120 -3.48 -3.64 -22.42
N ASN A 121 -2.61 -3.21 -23.33
CA ASN A 121 -1.68 -2.10 -23.16
C ASN A 121 -2.46 -0.77 -23.15
N GLY A 122 -2.29 0.03 -22.10
CA GLY A 122 -2.78 1.41 -22.02
C GLY A 122 -1.84 2.31 -21.22
N PRO A 123 -1.69 3.60 -21.57
CA PRO A 123 -0.62 4.46 -21.06
C PRO A 123 -0.85 4.81 -19.58
N ARG A 124 0.20 4.59 -18.76
CA ARG A 124 0.25 4.90 -17.33
C ARG A 124 0.01 6.40 -17.10
N LYS A 125 -1.18 6.79 -16.64
CA LYS A 125 -1.38 8.11 -16.03
C LYS A 125 -0.86 8.08 -14.59
N LYS A 126 0.16 8.90 -14.33
CA LYS A 126 0.62 9.26 -12.98
C LYS A 126 -0.58 9.86 -12.24
N SER A 127 -1.07 9.19 -11.20
CA SER A 127 -1.99 9.80 -10.25
C SER A 127 -1.22 10.11 -8.97
N ASN A 128 -0.47 11.21 -9.01
CA ASN A 128 0.21 11.78 -7.84
C ASN A 128 -0.60 12.93 -7.23
N ASP A 129 -1.87 13.11 -7.61
CA ASP A 129 -2.65 14.31 -7.25
C ASP A 129 -3.56 14.15 -6.01
N VAL A 130 -3.86 12.92 -5.58
CA VAL A 130 -4.80 12.71 -4.46
C VAL A 130 -4.11 12.82 -3.09
N GLU A 131 -2.78 12.82 -3.04
CA GLU A 131 -2.04 12.87 -1.78
C GLU A 131 -2.06 14.25 -1.08
N GLN A 132 -2.52 15.30 -1.78
CA GLN A 132 -2.52 16.65 -1.22
C GLN A 132 -3.80 17.02 -0.43
N LYS A 133 -4.86 16.20 -0.46
CA LYS A 133 -6.17 16.60 0.13
C LYS A 133 -6.52 16.03 1.51
N LEU A 134 -5.62 15.28 2.16
CA LEU A 134 -5.90 14.70 3.49
C LEU A 134 -4.90 15.12 4.58
N LYS A 135 -3.84 15.86 4.25
CA LYS A 135 -2.84 16.33 5.22
C LYS A 135 -3.27 17.60 6.00
N GLU A 136 -4.43 18.20 5.69
CA GLU A 136 -4.87 19.46 6.29
C GLU A 136 -5.83 19.34 7.49
N SER A 137 -6.23 18.13 7.92
CA SER A 137 -7.22 18.00 9.01
C SER A 137 -6.75 17.28 10.28
N ILE A 138 -5.46 16.93 10.40
CA ILE A 138 -4.93 16.28 11.61
C ILE A 138 -3.69 17.03 12.09
N GLY A 139 -3.91 18.19 12.68
CA GLY A 139 -2.83 19.04 13.18
C GLY A 139 -3.30 20.06 14.20
N LYS A 140 -3.31 19.64 15.47
CA LYS A 140 -2.88 20.37 16.70
C LYS A 140 -3.87 20.22 17.85
N GLU A 141 -3.57 19.32 18.80
CA GLU A 141 -3.69 19.71 20.22
C GLU A 141 -2.85 18.78 21.12
N LYS A 142 -1.62 19.19 21.43
CA LYS A 142 -0.94 18.83 22.69
C LYS A 142 -0.02 19.98 23.09
N ALA A 143 -0.52 20.90 23.90
CA ALA A 143 0.31 21.77 24.74
C ALA A 143 -0.53 22.34 25.89
N LYS A 144 -0.72 21.56 26.97
CA LYS A 144 -0.88 22.15 28.31
C LYS A 144 -0.64 21.11 29.40
N SER A 145 0.51 21.20 30.06
CA SER A 145 0.62 21.31 31.52
C SER A 145 2.05 20.96 31.94
N GLN A 146 2.84 21.98 32.27
CA GLN A 146 4.00 21.80 33.14
C GLN A 146 4.17 23.04 34.00
N GLU A 147 3.69 22.86 35.23
CA GLU A 147 4.25 23.33 36.50
C GLU A 147 4.70 24.79 36.59
N VAL A 148 3.79 25.61 37.12
CA VAL A 148 4.12 26.87 37.80
C VAL A 148 4.78 26.52 39.12
N LYS A 149 6.03 26.97 39.33
CA LYS A 149 6.56 27.61 40.57
C LYS A 149 8.09 27.47 40.62
N ASN A 150 8.79 28.53 40.23
CA ASN A 150 10.12 28.80 40.77
C ASN A 150 10.21 30.30 41.08
N GLN A 151 9.91 30.63 42.33
CA GLN A 151 10.13 31.95 42.92
C GLN A 151 10.33 31.74 44.42
N ILE A 152 11.59 31.80 44.85
CA ILE A 152 12.17 32.41 46.06
C ILE A 152 13.69 32.27 45.91
#